data_AF-A0A8C9V515-F1
#
_entry.id   AF-A0A8C9V515-F1
#
_cell.length_a   1.000
_cell.length_b   1.000
_cell.length_c   1.000
_cell.angle_alpha   90.00
_cell.angle_beta   90.00
_cell.angle_gamma   90.00
#
_symmetry.space_group_name_H-M   'P 1'
#
loop_
_entity.id
_entity.type
_entity.pdbx_description
1 polymer ?
#
loop_
_entity_poly.entity_id
_entity_poly.type
_entity_poly.pdbx_seq_one_letter_code
_entity_poly.pdbx_strand_id
1 'polypeptide(L)'
;MHYTRDMLVRLQTLRAQKGQEKGLLELLSQETEDREDRGTANAPEHTPHIPEDEQSPHIPEDHNLTQLEEEMRSAEEIRLLSMQDNLLRKMEQAVKYFDADLKLLRHEKLELDVHIKMADLQHITLFEELLLLKEFEKRENSLQERLNSRMEEDDLVRSKLEECELQLEMKRRDIAKLQEQEKAITATFLASLGESNKFADFLTKVFKKKIKRVKKKEKTGDEEEQEDSDEESEEESDWDEDEDGEGSECSYPLDDSVCPPNCDPDLFEVTLQLRERRLDLEELLADERKSLEALRKEHDSLAKKEKIVLNNLEAAEGDLELLNREKQRKLNALDVVVPLRLHQIEYVSNGAVPGKLDQVLVLNRAPLAGLQERIRQLQVEKNHQKERYRQARQQHIQLIHDCKDLEASIQQLEVRCEQLMMMKFGKLVDLEALQTLSGNRNLEEMRHGARVREAAFNQEIKRWEDKVTEAKMAMMEVTKQHTERLSRMGSLLAEKKELEDKLNYRQRSIVSTKSCRLCLRCGGTSSLCR
;
A
#
# COMPACT_ATOMS: atom_id res chain seq x y z
N MET A 1 19.57 -20.51 22.86
CA MET A 1 19.43 -20.94 24.27
C MET A 1 20.44 -20.16 25.12
N HIS A 2 20.12 -18.93 25.51
CA HIS A 2 20.95 -18.16 26.45
C HIS A 2 20.28 -18.20 27.82
N TYR A 3 20.81 -19.03 28.72
CA TYR A 3 20.39 -19.02 30.12
C TYR A 3 20.75 -17.65 30.71
N THR A 4 19.77 -16.97 31.31
CA THR A 4 19.98 -15.67 31.95
C THR A 4 20.92 -15.83 33.14
N ARG A 5 21.76 -14.82 33.36
CA ARG A 5 22.79 -14.79 34.43
C ARG A 5 22.19 -15.13 35.80
N ASP A 6 20.97 -14.67 36.06
CA ASP A 6 20.25 -14.92 37.31
C ASP A 6 19.86 -16.40 37.49
N MET A 7 19.50 -17.11 36.41
CA MET A 7 19.21 -18.53 36.47
C MET A 7 20.47 -19.36 36.77
N LEU A 8 21.61 -18.97 36.19
CA LEU A 8 22.89 -19.64 36.46
C LEU A 8 23.38 -19.40 37.89
N VAL A 9 23.18 -18.18 38.42
CA VAL A 9 23.47 -17.85 39.83
C VAL A 9 22.57 -18.67 40.76
N ARG A 10 21.27 -18.79 40.46
CA ARG A 10 20.34 -19.62 41.24
C ARG A 10 20.73 -21.10 41.24
N LEU A 11 21.15 -21.63 40.10
CA LEU A 11 21.64 -23.01 39.97
C LEU A 11 22.96 -23.22 40.73
N GLN A 12 23.85 -22.23 40.74
CA GLN A 12 25.07 -22.27 41.55
C GLN A 12 24.76 -22.22 43.05
N THR A 13 23.83 -21.39 43.51
CA THR A 13 23.43 -21.33 44.92
C THR A 13 22.75 -22.62 45.38
N LEU A 14 21.90 -23.22 44.53
CA LEU A 14 21.26 -24.51 44.83
C LEU A 14 22.27 -25.67 44.87
N ARG A 15 23.31 -25.64 44.02
CA ARG A 15 24.41 -26.62 44.09
C ARG A 15 25.28 -26.43 45.33
N ALA A 16 25.54 -25.19 45.75
CA ALA A 16 26.29 -24.89 46.96
C ALA A 16 25.54 -25.34 48.23
N GLN A 17 24.22 -25.12 48.28
CA GLN A 17 23.36 -25.58 49.37
C GLN A 17 23.32 -27.12 49.45
N LYS A 18 23.16 -27.83 48.32
CA LYS A 18 23.26 -29.30 48.27
C LYS A 18 24.64 -29.83 48.66
N GLY A 19 25.71 -29.07 48.41
CA GLY A 19 27.06 -29.41 48.85
C GLY A 19 27.26 -29.28 50.35
N GLN A 20 26.67 -28.24 50.96
CA GLN A 20 26.69 -28.03 52.42
C GLN A 20 25.85 -29.07 53.18
N GLU A 21 24.69 -29.46 52.64
CA GLU A 21 23.85 -30.52 53.22
C GLU A 21 24.53 -31.89 53.17
N LYS A 22 25.25 -32.19 52.08
CA LYS A 22 26.07 -33.41 51.99
C LYS A 22 27.19 -33.43 53.02
N GLY A 23 27.89 -32.31 53.22
CA GLY A 23 28.94 -32.21 54.26
C GLY A 23 28.40 -32.37 55.68
N LEU A 24 27.16 -31.94 55.93
CA LEU A 24 26.49 -32.09 57.23
C LEU A 24 26.04 -33.54 57.48
N LEU A 25 25.62 -34.25 56.43
CA LEU A 25 25.30 -35.68 56.48
C LEU A 25 26.57 -36.52 56.71
N GLU A 26 27.68 -36.17 56.07
CA GLU A 26 28.96 -36.88 56.19
C GLU A 26 29.61 -36.67 57.57
N LEU A 27 29.46 -35.47 58.17
CA LEU A 27 29.82 -35.21 59.56
C LEU A 27 28.97 -36.01 60.56
N LEU A 28 27.68 -36.19 60.29
CA LEU A 28 26.79 -37.01 61.11
C LEU A 28 27.14 -38.50 60.99
N SER A 29 27.57 -38.96 59.81
CA SER A 29 28.06 -40.34 59.60
C SER A 29 29.41 -40.59 60.30
N GLN A 30 30.33 -39.63 60.27
CA GLN A 30 31.60 -39.71 61.01
C GLN A 30 31.40 -39.67 62.53
N GLU A 31 30.45 -38.88 63.05
CA GLU A 31 30.11 -38.91 64.48
C GLU A 31 29.48 -40.23 64.94
N THR A 32 28.85 -40.99 64.04
CA THR A 32 28.35 -42.35 64.34
C THR A 32 29.46 -43.40 64.29
N GLU A 33 30.39 -43.30 63.32
CA GLU A 33 31.55 -44.21 63.22
C GLU A 33 32.55 -44.01 64.37
N ASP A 34 32.85 -42.76 64.75
CA ASP A 34 33.75 -42.40 65.88
C ASP A 34 33.20 -42.81 67.27
N ARG A 35 31.92 -43.18 67.33
CA ARG A 35 31.26 -43.74 68.53
C ARG A 35 31.32 -45.25 68.56
N GLU A 36 31.27 -45.91 67.41
CA GLU A 36 31.38 -47.37 67.29
C GLU A 36 32.84 -47.82 67.51
N ASP A 37 33.83 -47.05 67.03
CA ASP A 37 35.26 -47.38 67.17
C ASP A 37 35.83 -47.24 68.60
N ARG A 38 35.11 -46.55 69.51
CA ARG A 38 35.48 -46.48 70.94
C ARG A 38 34.91 -47.61 71.78
N GLY A 39 34.03 -48.45 71.22
CA GLY A 39 33.37 -49.56 71.91
C GLY A 39 34.02 -50.94 71.69
N THR A 40 34.92 -51.09 70.72
CA THR A 40 35.42 -52.41 70.29
C THR A 40 36.95 -52.50 70.35
N ALA A 41 37.49 -52.65 71.55
CA ALA A 41 38.86 -53.11 71.74
C ALA A 41 38.99 -53.93 73.03
N ASN A 42 38.57 -55.20 72.98
CA ASN A 42 39.27 -56.38 73.52
C ASN A 42 38.29 -57.53 73.81
N ALA A 43 38.39 -58.59 73.00
CA ALA A 43 38.44 -60.03 73.39
C ALA A 43 37.68 -60.95 72.41
N PRO A 44 38.15 -62.19 72.20
CA PRO A 44 38.21 -62.82 70.88
C PRO A 44 37.10 -63.85 70.59
N GLU A 45 37.00 -64.15 69.31
CA GLU A 45 36.11 -65.13 68.66
C GLU A 45 36.28 -66.56 69.18
N HIS A 46 35.19 -67.14 69.68
CA HIS A 46 34.96 -68.58 69.52
C HIS A 46 33.46 -68.87 69.37
N THR A 47 33.10 -69.42 68.22
CA THR A 47 31.77 -69.92 67.90
C THR A 47 31.40 -71.10 68.81
N PRO A 48 30.12 -71.21 69.18
CA PRO A 48 29.46 -72.47 68.85
C PRO A 48 28.01 -72.31 68.39
N HIS A 49 27.73 -73.05 67.31
CA HIS A 49 26.63 -74.01 67.18
C HIS A 49 25.50 -73.93 68.23
N ILE A 50 24.27 -73.80 67.74
CA ILE A 50 23.03 -74.00 68.48
C ILE A 50 22.84 -75.52 68.71
N PRO A 51 22.60 -75.95 69.97
CA PRO A 51 21.68 -77.03 70.24
C PRO A 51 20.50 -76.50 71.07
N GLU A 52 19.30 -76.87 70.65
CA GLU A 52 18.10 -76.85 71.47
C GLU A 52 18.36 -77.71 72.71
N ASP A 53 18.34 -77.11 73.90
CA ASP A 53 17.84 -77.79 75.09
C ASP A 53 17.55 -76.78 76.21
N GLU A 54 16.45 -77.06 76.88
CA GLU A 54 15.75 -76.26 77.88
C GLU A 54 16.65 -75.76 79.02
N GLN A 55 16.75 -74.44 79.17
CA GLN A 55 16.84 -73.76 80.48
C GLN A 55 16.62 -72.26 80.33
N SER A 56 15.45 -71.82 80.81
CA SER A 56 15.10 -70.41 81.05
C SER A 56 16.20 -69.66 81.80
N PRO A 57 16.66 -68.47 81.35
CA PRO A 57 17.57 -67.65 82.12
C PRO A 57 16.83 -67.10 83.34
N HIS A 58 17.32 -67.50 84.50
CA HIS A 58 16.97 -66.98 85.80
C HIS A 58 17.12 -65.45 85.80
N ILE A 59 16.03 -64.73 85.99
CA ILE A 59 16.05 -63.29 86.34
C ILE A 59 16.73 -63.20 87.71
N PRO A 60 17.84 -62.45 87.88
CA PRO A 60 18.37 -62.20 89.21
C PRO A 60 17.44 -61.23 89.93
N GLU A 61 16.79 -61.73 90.97
CA GLU A 61 15.98 -60.97 91.90
C GLU A 61 16.81 -59.93 92.66
N ASP A 62 16.16 -58.81 92.93
CA ASP A 62 16.60 -57.62 93.65
C ASP A 62 17.58 -57.89 94.81
N HIS A 63 18.85 -57.53 94.61
CA HIS A 63 19.71 -57.14 95.72
C HIS A 63 19.30 -55.74 96.16
N ASN A 64 18.86 -55.61 97.42
CA ASN A 64 18.49 -54.34 98.06
C ASN A 64 19.52 -53.24 97.74
N LEU A 65 19.16 -52.39 96.79
CA LEU A 65 19.94 -51.23 96.40
C LEU A 65 19.90 -50.22 97.53
N THR A 66 20.99 -49.49 97.68
CA THR A 66 20.98 -48.30 98.52
C THR A 66 19.99 -47.31 97.89
N GLN A 67 19.22 -46.54 98.68
CA GLN A 67 18.26 -45.54 98.12
C GLN A 67 18.91 -44.63 97.06
N LEU A 68 20.19 -44.29 97.26
CA LEU A 68 21.00 -43.52 96.31
C LEU A 68 21.27 -44.24 94.98
N GLU A 69 21.44 -45.57 94.99
CA GLU A 69 21.68 -46.37 93.78
C GLU A 69 20.39 -46.57 92.96
N GLU A 70 19.23 -46.67 93.62
CA GLU A 70 17.91 -46.65 92.95
C GLU A 70 17.63 -45.27 92.32
N GLU A 71 17.97 -44.20 93.03
CA GLU A 71 17.91 -42.84 92.52
C GLU A 71 18.87 -42.62 91.34
N MET A 72 20.08 -43.19 91.38
CA MET A 72 21.03 -43.13 90.27
C MET A 72 20.53 -43.91 89.04
N ARG A 73 20.02 -45.13 89.22
CA ARG A 73 19.44 -45.92 88.12
C ARG A 73 18.24 -45.22 87.50
N SER A 74 17.31 -44.72 88.33
CA SER A 74 16.14 -44.00 87.82
C SER A 74 16.54 -42.71 87.08
N ALA A 75 17.57 -41.99 87.55
CA ALA A 75 18.12 -40.85 86.83
C ALA A 75 18.76 -41.23 85.48
N GLU A 76 19.46 -42.36 85.41
CA GLU A 76 20.03 -42.90 84.16
C GLU A 76 18.94 -43.37 83.19
N GLU A 77 17.90 -44.05 83.66
CA GLU A 77 16.74 -44.44 82.86
C GLU A 77 16.02 -43.22 82.29
N ILE A 78 15.76 -42.20 83.11
CA ILE A 78 15.16 -40.93 82.65
C ILE A 78 16.03 -40.26 81.59
N ARG A 79 17.36 -40.30 81.76
CA ARG A 79 18.31 -39.74 80.77
C ARG A 79 18.28 -40.49 79.45
N LEU A 80 18.27 -41.83 79.48
CA LEU A 80 18.22 -42.68 78.29
C LEU A 80 16.88 -42.52 77.55
N LEU A 81 15.76 -42.48 78.28
CA LEU A 81 14.44 -42.20 77.71
C LEU A 81 14.38 -40.81 77.06
N SER A 82 14.91 -39.79 77.73
CA SER A 82 15.01 -38.44 77.17
C SER A 82 15.89 -38.39 75.90
N MET A 83 16.98 -39.16 75.86
CA MET A 83 17.84 -39.29 74.68
C MET A 83 17.10 -39.99 73.54
N GLN A 84 16.40 -41.09 73.83
CA GLN A 84 15.56 -41.80 72.87
C GLN A 84 14.47 -40.88 72.30
N ASP A 85 13.75 -40.15 73.15
CA ASP A 85 12.72 -39.19 72.74
C ASP A 85 13.31 -38.07 71.87
N ASN A 86 14.51 -37.59 72.18
CA ASN A 86 15.20 -36.59 71.36
C ASN A 86 15.59 -37.16 69.98
N LEU A 87 16.06 -38.41 69.91
CA LEU A 87 16.37 -39.06 68.64
C LEU A 87 15.11 -39.30 67.81
N LEU A 88 14.04 -39.80 68.42
CA LEU A 88 12.73 -39.97 67.76
C LEU A 88 12.20 -38.64 67.25
N ARG A 89 12.27 -37.56 68.04
CA ARG A 89 11.88 -36.21 67.60
C ARG A 89 12.72 -35.72 66.42
N LYS A 90 14.03 -35.98 66.40
CA LYS A 90 14.89 -35.63 65.25
C LYS A 90 14.52 -36.43 64.00
N MET A 91 14.25 -37.73 64.13
CA MET A 91 13.81 -38.58 63.02
C MET A 91 12.46 -38.09 62.46
N GLU A 92 11.49 -37.80 63.33
CA GLU A 92 10.21 -37.24 62.91
C GLU A 92 10.34 -35.89 62.20
N GLN A 93 11.23 -35.01 62.68
CA GLN A 93 11.52 -33.74 62.02
C GLN A 93 12.14 -33.97 60.65
N ALA A 94 13.11 -34.88 60.52
CA ALA A 94 13.73 -35.21 59.23
C ALA A 94 12.70 -35.75 58.23
N VAL A 95 11.79 -36.63 58.66
CA VAL A 95 10.68 -37.12 57.82
C VAL A 95 9.76 -35.98 57.39
N LYS A 96 9.40 -35.08 58.32
CA LYS A 96 8.57 -33.90 57.99
C LYS A 96 9.23 -32.96 56.98
N TYR A 97 10.53 -32.72 57.10
CA TYR A 97 11.28 -31.91 56.13
C TYR A 97 11.35 -32.60 54.77
N PHE A 98 11.66 -33.90 54.73
CA PHE A 98 11.68 -34.66 53.48
C PHE A 98 10.32 -34.66 52.77
N ASP A 99 9.22 -34.86 53.51
CA ASP A 99 7.87 -34.82 52.96
C ASP A 99 7.49 -33.41 52.44
N ALA A 100 7.98 -32.36 53.09
CA ALA A 100 7.80 -30.98 52.64
C ALA A 100 8.56 -30.72 51.33
N ASP A 101 9.83 -31.14 51.26
CA ASP A 101 10.66 -31.01 50.06
C ASP A 101 10.08 -31.81 48.89
N LEU A 102 9.58 -33.03 49.15
CA LEU A 102 8.93 -33.84 48.14
C LEU A 102 7.66 -33.18 47.59
N LYS A 103 6.89 -32.48 48.43
CA LYS A 103 5.71 -31.71 48.00
C LYS A 103 6.10 -30.52 47.14
N LEU A 104 7.17 -29.81 47.49
CA LEU A 104 7.69 -28.70 46.69
C LEU A 104 8.18 -29.19 45.31
N LEU A 105 9.01 -30.23 45.29
CA LEU A 105 9.49 -30.85 44.04
C LEU A 105 8.34 -31.36 43.17
N ARG A 106 7.29 -31.92 43.78
CA ARG A 106 6.09 -32.32 43.05
C ARG A 106 5.39 -31.13 42.39
N HIS A 107 5.30 -29.99 43.07
CA HIS A 107 4.70 -28.79 42.51
C HIS A 107 5.53 -28.25 41.34
N GLU A 108 6.85 -28.12 41.53
CA GLU A 108 7.78 -27.70 40.49
C GLU A 108 7.73 -28.62 39.25
N LYS A 109 7.67 -29.94 39.46
CA LYS A 109 7.52 -30.90 38.37
C LYS A 109 6.24 -30.63 37.57
N LEU A 110 5.10 -30.42 38.24
CA LEU A 110 3.83 -30.17 37.56
C LEU A 110 3.86 -28.87 36.77
N GLU A 111 4.47 -27.81 37.30
CA GLU A 111 4.66 -26.55 36.57
C GLU A 111 5.54 -26.74 35.33
N LEU A 112 6.67 -27.45 35.48
CA LEU A 112 7.56 -27.76 34.36
C LEU A 112 6.88 -28.62 33.30
N ASP A 113 6.10 -29.64 33.69
CA ASP A 113 5.35 -30.47 32.75
C ASP A 113 4.37 -29.63 31.91
N VAL A 114 3.70 -28.64 32.51
CA VAL A 114 2.84 -27.69 31.79
C VAL A 114 3.67 -26.84 30.83
N HIS A 115 4.80 -26.29 31.28
CA HIS A 115 5.66 -25.47 30.42
C HIS A 115 6.23 -26.24 29.23
N ILE A 116 6.66 -27.48 29.44
CA ILE A 116 7.16 -28.35 28.37
C ILE A 116 6.05 -28.61 27.35
N LYS A 117 4.85 -28.97 27.81
CA LYS A 117 3.72 -29.20 26.89
C LYS A 117 3.31 -27.94 26.13
N MET A 118 3.37 -26.78 26.78
CA MET A 118 3.15 -25.50 26.10
C MET A 118 4.21 -25.22 25.03
N ALA A 119 5.48 -25.51 25.31
CA ALA A 119 6.55 -25.36 24.33
C ALA A 119 6.41 -26.35 23.16
N ASP A 120 6.02 -27.60 23.42
CA ASP A 120 5.73 -28.60 22.38
C ASP A 120 4.61 -28.10 21.45
N LEU A 121 3.52 -27.58 22.01
CA LEU A 121 2.39 -27.05 21.23
C LEU A 121 2.77 -25.81 20.43
N GLN A 122 3.53 -24.88 21.01
CA GLN A 122 4.06 -23.72 20.29
C GLN A 122 5.01 -24.14 19.16
N HIS A 123 5.80 -25.19 19.37
CA HIS A 123 6.67 -25.71 18.33
C HIS A 123 5.87 -26.25 17.15
N ILE A 124 4.75 -26.95 17.42
CA ILE A 124 3.84 -27.43 16.37
C ILE A 124 3.24 -26.25 15.59
N THR A 125 2.71 -25.22 16.27
CA THR A 125 2.14 -24.06 15.58
C THR A 125 3.17 -23.33 14.73
N LEU A 126 4.39 -23.10 15.25
CA LEU A 126 5.48 -22.48 14.49
C LEU A 126 5.93 -23.33 13.30
N PHE A 127 5.87 -24.66 13.44
CA PHE A 127 6.19 -25.56 12.35
C PHE A 127 5.13 -25.51 11.23
N GLU A 128 3.84 -25.46 11.60
CA GLU A 128 2.74 -25.26 10.65
C GLU A 128 2.84 -23.91 9.94
N GLU A 129 3.14 -22.83 10.68
CA GLU A 129 3.44 -21.50 10.12
C GLU A 129 4.59 -21.57 9.10
N LEU A 130 5.70 -22.22 9.46
CA LEU A 130 6.86 -22.37 8.58
C LEU A 130 6.51 -23.12 7.29
N LEU A 131 5.71 -24.19 7.38
CA LEU A 131 5.26 -24.93 6.20
C LEU A 131 4.43 -24.04 5.28
N LEU A 132 3.46 -23.30 5.83
CA LEU A 132 2.67 -22.35 5.06
C LEU A 132 3.54 -21.26 4.41
N LEU A 133 4.47 -20.68 5.16
CA LEU A 133 5.37 -19.64 4.64
C LEU A 133 6.22 -20.14 3.48
N LYS A 134 6.75 -21.38 3.56
CA LYS A 134 7.51 -22.00 2.46
C LYS A 134 6.68 -22.20 1.19
N GLU A 135 5.38 -22.45 1.30
CA GLU A 135 4.48 -22.56 0.14
C GLU A 135 4.27 -21.22 -0.56
N PHE A 136 4.27 -20.12 0.20
CA PHE A 136 4.10 -18.76 -0.33
C PHE A 136 5.40 -18.15 -0.85
N GLU A 137 6.54 -18.51 -0.26
CA GLU A 137 7.86 -17.93 -0.57
C GLU A 137 8.16 -17.91 -2.08
N LYS A 138 7.94 -19.03 -2.79
CA LYS A 138 8.20 -19.08 -4.24
C LYS A 138 7.32 -18.12 -5.04
N ARG A 139 6.05 -17.99 -4.65
CA ARG A 139 5.09 -17.11 -5.35
C ARG A 139 5.37 -15.64 -5.02
N GLU A 140 5.63 -15.35 -3.75
CA GLU A 140 5.99 -14.03 -3.25
C GLU A 140 7.27 -13.54 -3.94
N ASN A 141 8.33 -14.35 -4.00
CA ASN A 141 9.56 -14.00 -4.71
C ASN A 141 9.30 -13.72 -6.20
N SER A 142 8.51 -14.56 -6.87
CA SER A 142 8.19 -14.35 -8.30
C SER A 142 7.39 -13.07 -8.57
N LEU A 143 6.50 -12.67 -7.66
CA LEU A 143 5.75 -11.43 -7.77
C LEU A 143 6.61 -10.22 -7.38
N GLN A 144 7.48 -10.37 -6.38
CA GLN A 144 8.42 -9.33 -5.99
C GLN A 144 9.43 -9.04 -7.10
N GLU A 145 9.96 -10.07 -7.77
CA GLU A 145 10.82 -9.90 -8.95
C GLU A 145 10.11 -9.15 -10.08
N ARG A 146 8.83 -9.49 -10.33
CA ARG A 146 8.00 -8.75 -11.30
C ARG A 146 7.82 -7.30 -10.89
N LEU A 147 7.50 -7.01 -9.64
CA LEU A 147 7.36 -5.64 -9.14
C LEU A 147 8.66 -4.87 -9.34
N ASN A 148 9.80 -5.44 -8.91
CA ASN A 148 11.11 -4.82 -9.05
C ASN A 148 11.42 -4.50 -10.53
N SER A 149 11.14 -5.43 -11.47
CA SER A 149 11.34 -5.16 -12.90
C SER A 149 10.46 -4.02 -13.43
N ARG A 150 9.22 -3.88 -12.94
CA ARG A 150 8.33 -2.78 -13.32
C ARG A 150 8.75 -1.45 -12.71
N MET A 151 9.27 -1.47 -11.49
CA MET A 151 9.87 -0.28 -10.85
C MET A 151 11.10 0.20 -11.62
N GLU A 152 11.99 -0.71 -12.01
CA GLU A 152 13.17 -0.37 -12.83
C GLU A 152 12.76 0.20 -14.20
N GLU A 153 11.71 -0.36 -14.83
CA GLU A 153 11.13 0.19 -16.07
C GLU A 153 10.53 1.60 -15.86
N ASP A 154 9.83 1.83 -14.76
CA ASP A 154 9.23 3.13 -14.39
C ASP A 154 10.31 4.19 -14.19
N ASP A 155 11.34 3.87 -13.40
CA ASP A 155 12.48 4.76 -13.16
C ASP A 155 13.22 5.10 -14.45
N LEU A 156 13.41 4.13 -15.34
CA LEU A 156 14.06 4.35 -16.64
C LEU A 156 13.21 5.24 -17.56
N VAL A 157 11.89 5.04 -17.58
CA VAL A 157 10.98 5.89 -18.39
C VAL A 157 10.92 7.30 -17.83
N ARG A 158 10.82 7.46 -16.51
CA ARG A 158 10.85 8.77 -15.84
C ARG A 158 12.15 9.52 -16.10
N SER A 159 13.29 8.87 -15.96
CA SER A 159 14.60 9.49 -16.25
C SER A 159 14.68 9.97 -17.71
N LYS A 160 14.21 9.17 -18.68
CA LYS A 160 14.15 9.60 -20.09
C LYS A 160 13.18 10.77 -20.31
N LEU A 161 12.07 10.79 -19.58
CA LEU A 161 11.08 11.86 -19.68
C LEU A 161 11.67 13.19 -19.14
N GLU A 162 12.35 13.15 -17.99
CA GLU A 162 13.09 14.29 -17.43
C GLU A 162 14.19 14.80 -18.38
N GLU A 163 14.94 13.89 -19.01
CA GLU A 163 15.94 14.25 -20.02
C GLU A 163 15.31 14.93 -21.24
N CYS A 164 14.20 14.40 -21.76
CA CYS A 164 13.44 15.01 -22.85
C CYS A 164 12.89 16.39 -22.47
N GLU A 165 12.40 16.57 -21.25
CA GLU A 165 11.92 17.86 -20.74
C GLU A 165 13.04 18.90 -20.69
N LEU A 166 14.21 18.52 -20.17
CA LEU A 166 15.38 19.39 -20.13
C LEU A 166 15.80 19.82 -21.55
N GLN A 167 15.80 18.89 -22.51
CA GLN A 167 16.12 19.18 -23.91
C GLN A 167 15.08 20.10 -24.56
N LEU A 168 13.78 19.88 -24.30
CA LEU A 168 12.70 20.77 -24.75
C LEU A 168 12.88 22.19 -24.21
N GLU A 169 13.27 22.35 -22.95
CA GLU A 169 13.55 23.67 -22.38
C GLU A 169 14.79 24.32 -23.02
N MET A 170 15.87 23.57 -23.25
CA MET A 170 17.05 24.09 -23.95
C MET A 170 16.69 24.61 -25.34
N LYS A 171 15.94 23.82 -26.13
CA LYS A 171 15.47 24.20 -27.46
C LYS A 171 14.54 25.42 -27.44
N ARG A 172 13.64 25.52 -26.46
CA ARG A 172 12.81 26.72 -26.24
C ARG A 172 13.66 27.97 -25.97
N ARG A 173 14.70 27.86 -25.14
CA ARG A 173 15.63 28.97 -24.86
C ARG A 173 16.40 29.37 -26.12
N ASP A 174 16.85 28.42 -26.93
CA ASP A 174 17.60 28.72 -28.16
C ASP A 174 16.70 29.36 -29.23
N ILE A 175 15.45 28.92 -29.37
CA ILE A 175 14.44 29.58 -30.21
C ILE A 175 14.21 31.03 -29.74
N ALA A 176 14.13 31.28 -28.44
CA ALA A 176 13.98 32.63 -27.90
C ALA A 176 15.18 33.53 -28.24
N LYS A 177 16.41 33.02 -28.09
CA LYS A 177 17.64 33.75 -28.49
C LYS A 177 17.66 34.07 -29.99
N LEU A 178 17.28 33.10 -30.84
CA LEU A 178 17.22 33.31 -32.28
C LEU A 178 16.15 34.34 -32.67
N GLN A 179 15.00 34.35 -31.98
CA GLN A 179 13.97 35.39 -32.15
C GLN A 179 14.44 36.78 -31.67
N GLU A 180 15.23 36.86 -30.61
CA GLU A 180 15.85 38.11 -30.16
C GLU A 180 16.88 38.62 -31.18
N GLN A 181 17.68 37.72 -31.78
CA GLN A 181 18.62 38.06 -32.85
C GLN A 181 17.88 38.53 -34.12
N GLU A 182 16.78 37.89 -34.50
CA GLU A 182 15.92 38.34 -35.59
C GLU A 182 15.37 39.74 -35.32
N LYS A 183 14.83 39.98 -34.10
CA LYS A 183 14.38 41.31 -33.67
C LYS A 183 15.51 42.33 -33.70
N ALA A 184 16.72 41.97 -33.27
CA ALA A 184 17.90 42.84 -33.33
C ALA A 184 18.27 43.20 -34.78
N ILE A 185 18.19 42.26 -35.73
CA ILE A 185 18.40 42.53 -37.16
C ILE A 185 17.30 43.44 -37.71
N THR A 186 16.04 43.25 -37.30
CA THR A 186 14.96 44.18 -37.71
C THR A 186 15.13 45.57 -37.10
N ALA A 187 15.64 45.67 -35.87
CA ALA A 187 15.91 46.94 -35.21
C ALA A 187 17.12 47.67 -35.81
N THR A 188 18.20 46.95 -36.16
CA THR A 188 19.35 47.54 -36.87
C THR A 188 18.97 48.00 -38.27
N PHE A 189 18.10 47.25 -38.97
CA PHE A 189 17.51 47.67 -40.24
C PHE A 189 16.66 48.94 -40.11
N LEU A 190 15.79 49.03 -39.09
CA LEU A 190 15.01 50.24 -38.81
C LEU A 190 15.89 51.44 -38.43
N ALA A 191 16.95 51.21 -37.64
CA ALA A 191 17.91 52.25 -37.27
C ALA A 191 18.73 52.74 -38.48
N SER A 192 19.08 51.86 -39.42
CA SER A 192 19.79 52.25 -40.65
C SER A 192 18.92 53.02 -41.64
N LEU A 193 17.58 52.94 -41.53
CA LEU A 193 16.65 53.66 -42.41
C LEU A 193 16.51 55.14 -42.04
N GLY A 194 16.57 55.50 -40.75
CA GLY A 194 16.45 56.89 -40.26
C GLY A 194 15.08 57.54 -40.53
N GLU A 195 14.74 58.61 -39.79
CA GLU A 195 13.41 59.26 -39.85
C GLU A 195 13.15 60.10 -41.13
N SER A 196 14.07 60.11 -42.11
CA SER A 196 13.94 60.96 -43.31
C SER A 196 14.56 60.37 -44.58
N ASN A 197 14.10 59.20 -45.03
CA ASN A 197 14.54 58.59 -46.30
C ASN A 197 13.37 58.34 -47.27
N LYS A 198 13.43 58.97 -48.47
CA LYS A 198 12.43 58.84 -49.55
C LYS A 198 12.37 57.43 -50.17
N PHE A 199 13.36 56.59 -49.87
CA PHE A 199 13.48 55.20 -50.34
C PHE A 199 13.16 54.17 -49.24
N ALA A 200 12.65 54.60 -48.07
CA ALA A 200 12.32 53.69 -46.97
C ALA A 200 11.32 52.60 -47.36
N ASP A 201 10.32 52.94 -48.18
CA ASP A 201 9.32 51.98 -48.68
C ASP A 201 9.94 50.96 -49.65
N PHE A 202 10.90 51.38 -50.46
CA PHE A 202 11.63 50.51 -51.40
C PHE A 202 12.57 49.56 -50.64
N LEU A 203 13.40 50.08 -49.73
CA LEU A 203 14.32 49.27 -48.93
C LEU A 203 13.57 48.31 -47.98
N THR A 204 12.42 48.72 -47.46
CA THR A 204 11.55 47.84 -46.66
C THR A 204 10.93 46.73 -47.50
N LYS A 205 10.57 46.98 -48.76
CA LYS A 205 10.13 45.94 -49.71
C LYS A 205 11.27 44.97 -50.06
N VAL A 206 12.48 45.48 -50.33
CA VAL A 206 13.67 44.67 -50.61
C VAL A 206 14.04 43.79 -49.41
N PHE A 207 14.01 44.35 -48.20
CA PHE A 207 14.23 43.60 -46.97
C PHE A 207 13.14 42.55 -46.75
N LYS A 208 11.85 42.88 -46.85
CA LYS A 208 10.72 41.94 -46.59
C LYS A 208 10.57 40.83 -47.64
N LYS A 209 11.12 40.99 -48.85
CA LYS A 209 10.99 40.01 -49.92
C LYS A 209 11.76 38.73 -49.61
N LYS A 210 11.04 37.61 -49.47
CA LYS A 210 11.62 36.27 -49.31
C LYS A 210 12.18 35.80 -50.66
N ILE A 211 13.48 35.48 -50.72
CA ILE A 211 14.08 34.81 -51.88
C ILE A 211 13.94 33.31 -51.66
N LYS A 212 13.40 32.58 -52.64
CA LYS A 212 13.51 31.11 -52.67
C LYS A 212 14.99 30.75 -52.86
N ARG A 213 15.67 30.38 -51.78
CA ARG A 213 17.01 29.80 -51.86
C ARG A 213 16.88 28.35 -52.33
N VAL A 214 17.44 28.05 -53.50
CA VAL A 214 17.70 26.67 -53.91
C VAL A 214 18.90 26.21 -53.10
N LYS A 215 18.71 25.30 -52.14
CA LYS A 215 19.82 24.62 -51.45
C LYS A 215 20.74 24.00 -52.50
N LYS A 216 21.99 24.48 -52.58
CA LYS A 216 23.06 23.81 -53.32
C LYS A 216 23.34 22.51 -52.59
N LYS A 217 22.81 21.39 -53.11
CA LYS A 217 23.20 20.03 -52.71
C LYS A 217 24.72 19.91 -52.92
N GLU A 218 25.49 19.86 -51.85
CA GLU A 218 26.81 19.25 -51.89
C GLU A 218 26.62 17.74 -52.08
N LYS A 219 27.15 17.23 -53.20
CA LYS A 219 27.30 15.80 -53.44
C LYS A 219 28.38 15.28 -52.48
N THR A 220 27.96 14.55 -51.46
CA THR A 220 28.76 13.43 -50.94
C THR A 220 28.00 12.16 -51.28
N GLY A 221 28.62 11.35 -52.14
CA GLY A 221 28.14 10.01 -52.42
C GLY A 221 28.35 9.13 -51.20
N ASP A 222 27.37 8.29 -50.91
CA ASP A 222 27.59 6.85 -50.94
C ASP A 222 26.26 6.15 -51.16
N GLU A 223 26.33 5.11 -51.97
CA GLU A 223 25.28 4.12 -52.21
C GLU A 223 25.11 3.29 -50.94
N GLU A 224 23.86 3.02 -50.53
CA GLU A 224 23.38 1.66 -50.27
C GLU A 224 21.89 1.66 -49.94
N GLU A 225 21.23 0.64 -50.46
CA GLU A 225 19.79 0.41 -50.55
C GLU A 225 19.16 0.07 -49.19
N GLN A 226 17.90 0.46 -48.98
CA GLN A 226 16.84 -0.51 -48.68
C GLN A 226 15.45 0.11 -48.77
N GLU A 227 14.61 -0.62 -49.49
CA GLU A 227 13.16 -0.49 -49.63
C GLU A 227 12.48 -0.53 -48.26
N ASP A 228 11.48 0.33 -48.04
CA ASP A 228 10.18 -0.19 -47.67
C ASP A 228 9.06 0.81 -48.00
N SER A 229 7.98 0.21 -48.50
CA SER A 229 6.81 0.78 -49.15
C SER A 229 5.71 1.13 -48.14
N ASP A 230 4.72 1.85 -48.66
CA ASP A 230 3.35 2.08 -48.16
C ASP A 230 3.16 3.30 -47.25
N GLU A 231 2.11 4.11 -47.33
CA GLU A 231 1.12 4.51 -48.35
C GLU A 231 0.18 5.48 -47.58
N GLU A 232 -0.09 6.66 -48.15
CA GLU A 232 -1.31 7.48 -48.01
C GLU A 232 -1.79 8.02 -46.63
N SER A 233 -1.89 9.36 -46.52
CA SER A 233 -3.19 10.04 -46.38
C SER A 233 -3.00 11.56 -46.53
N GLU A 234 -3.42 12.09 -47.67
CA GLU A 234 -3.59 13.52 -47.96
C GLU A 234 -4.99 13.95 -47.52
N GLU A 235 -5.12 15.05 -46.77
CA GLU A 235 -6.35 15.85 -46.72
C GLU A 235 -5.97 17.34 -46.66
N GLU A 236 -6.00 17.96 -47.84
CA GLU A 236 -6.67 19.22 -48.20
C GLU A 236 -6.86 20.29 -47.11
N SER A 237 -6.29 21.47 -47.34
CA SER A 237 -6.90 22.73 -46.90
C SER A 237 -6.96 23.68 -48.09
N ASP A 238 -8.11 23.65 -48.73
CA ASP A 238 -8.62 24.63 -49.69
C ASP A 238 -8.76 26.02 -49.03
N TRP A 239 -8.76 27.01 -49.90
CA TRP A 239 -8.56 28.44 -49.72
C TRP A 239 -9.78 29.17 -49.16
N ASP A 240 -9.57 30.37 -48.63
CA ASP A 240 -10.44 31.48 -49.03
C ASP A 240 -9.66 32.80 -49.04
N GLU A 241 -9.76 33.46 -50.19
CA GLU A 241 -9.31 34.81 -50.50
C GLU A 241 -10.12 35.83 -49.71
N ASP A 242 -9.50 36.96 -49.36
CA ASP A 242 -10.23 38.22 -49.45
C ASP A 242 -9.35 39.25 -50.17
N GLU A 243 -9.94 39.69 -51.27
CA GLU A 243 -9.50 40.62 -52.27
C GLU A 243 -9.77 42.04 -51.75
N ASP A 244 -8.72 42.86 -51.59
CA ASP A 244 -8.87 44.32 -51.58
C ASP A 244 -7.89 44.89 -52.60
N GLY A 245 -8.42 45.08 -53.81
CA GLY A 245 -7.79 45.81 -54.89
C GLY A 245 -7.95 47.31 -54.69
N GLU A 246 -6.86 47.98 -54.32
CA GLU A 246 -6.64 49.37 -54.74
C GLU A 246 -5.58 49.41 -55.85
N GLY A 247 -6.08 49.56 -57.07
CA GLY A 247 -5.28 49.81 -58.25
C GLY A 247 -4.60 51.18 -58.17
N SER A 248 -3.28 51.18 -58.24
CA SER A 248 -2.50 52.32 -58.73
C SER A 248 -1.52 51.84 -59.78
N GLU A 249 -2.00 51.80 -61.03
CA GLU A 249 -1.15 51.76 -62.22
C GLU A 249 -0.25 53.00 -62.24
N CYS A 250 1.06 52.78 -62.14
CA CYS A 250 2.16 53.50 -62.80
C CYS A 250 3.42 53.45 -61.94
N SER A 251 4.35 52.56 -62.28
CA SER A 251 5.75 52.92 -62.56
C SER A 251 6.59 51.65 -62.67
N TYR A 252 7.16 51.46 -63.86
CA TYR A 252 8.37 50.70 -64.22
C TYR A 252 8.74 49.42 -63.44
N PRO A 253 8.99 48.28 -64.13
CA PRO A 253 9.68 47.14 -63.54
C PRO A 253 11.15 47.51 -63.31
N LEU A 254 11.43 48.12 -62.17
CA LEU A 254 12.79 48.33 -61.68
C LEU A 254 13.28 47.01 -61.11
N ASP A 255 14.32 46.48 -61.74
CA ASP A 255 15.08 45.33 -61.29
C ASP A 255 15.66 45.63 -59.89
N ASP A 256 15.12 44.97 -58.86
CA ASP A 256 15.49 45.12 -57.44
C ASP A 256 16.96 44.78 -57.13
N SER A 257 17.78 44.46 -58.14
CA SER A 257 19.23 44.28 -58.06
C SER A 257 20.04 45.52 -58.43
N VAL A 258 19.40 46.62 -58.88
CA VAL A 258 20.09 47.84 -59.29
C VAL A 258 19.69 49.02 -58.42
N CYS A 259 20.69 49.64 -57.79
CA CYS A 259 20.53 50.83 -56.95
C CYS A 259 19.86 51.97 -57.75
N PRO A 260 18.74 52.55 -57.28
CA PRO A 260 18.13 53.70 -57.94
C PRO A 260 19.10 54.89 -58.00
N PRO A 261 19.07 55.73 -59.06
CA PRO A 261 19.87 56.94 -59.10
C PRO A 261 19.40 57.88 -57.97
N ASN A 262 20.27 58.11 -56.98
CA ASN A 262 20.10 58.87 -55.72
C ASN A 262 19.85 58.07 -54.42
N CYS A 263 20.08 56.75 -54.40
CA CYS A 263 20.20 55.99 -53.15
C CYS A 263 21.69 55.74 -52.82
N ASP A 264 22.08 55.87 -51.55
CA ASP A 264 23.45 55.57 -51.14
C ASP A 264 23.75 54.09 -51.38
N PRO A 265 24.77 53.74 -52.19
CA PRO A 265 25.10 52.35 -52.51
C PRO A 265 25.43 51.53 -51.26
N ASP A 266 26.02 52.17 -50.24
CA ASP A 266 26.38 51.53 -48.97
C ASP A 266 25.14 51.10 -48.17
N LEU A 267 24.05 51.90 -48.19
CA LEU A 267 22.79 51.53 -47.52
C LEU A 267 22.09 50.36 -48.22
N PHE A 268 22.21 50.28 -49.55
CA PHE A 268 21.66 49.18 -50.33
C PHE A 268 22.42 47.87 -50.10
N GLU A 269 23.75 47.90 -50.04
CA GLU A 269 24.55 46.71 -49.71
C GLU A 269 24.33 46.24 -48.26
N VAL A 270 24.24 47.17 -47.30
CA VAL A 270 23.93 46.84 -45.89
C VAL A 270 22.54 46.21 -45.78
N THR A 271 21.54 46.68 -46.53
CA THR A 271 20.18 46.10 -46.50
C THR A 271 20.11 44.73 -47.18
N LEU A 272 20.92 44.45 -48.20
CA LEU A 272 21.08 43.10 -48.75
C LEU A 272 21.76 42.14 -47.76
N GLN A 273 22.81 42.58 -47.07
CA GLN A 273 23.48 41.76 -46.04
C GLN A 273 22.57 41.47 -44.84
N LEU A 274 21.79 42.46 -44.38
CA LEU A 274 20.81 42.27 -43.30
C LEU A 274 19.67 41.33 -43.72
N ARG A 275 19.28 41.33 -44.99
CA ARG A 275 18.31 40.39 -45.55
C ARG A 275 18.85 38.97 -45.58
N GLU A 276 20.09 38.76 -46.02
CA GLU A 276 20.71 37.43 -46.02
C GLU A 276 20.82 36.87 -44.60
N ARG A 277 21.29 37.68 -43.64
CA ARG A 277 21.35 37.29 -42.22
C ARG A 277 19.97 37.00 -41.63
N ARG A 278 18.92 37.75 -42.02
CA ARG A 278 17.55 37.44 -41.59
C ARG A 278 17.07 36.10 -42.15
N LEU A 279 17.32 35.82 -43.43
CA LEU A 279 16.94 34.55 -44.04
C LEU A 279 17.70 33.36 -43.43
N ASP A 280 18.98 33.53 -43.06
CA ASP A 280 19.75 32.51 -42.33
C ASP A 280 19.14 32.23 -40.94
N LEU A 281 18.75 33.28 -40.21
CA LEU A 281 18.07 33.12 -38.92
C LEU A 281 16.66 32.52 -39.06
N GLU A 282 15.91 32.88 -40.10
CA GLU A 282 14.59 32.29 -40.39
C GLU A 282 14.70 30.78 -40.69
N GLU A 283 15.74 30.34 -41.42
CA GLU A 283 16.00 28.93 -41.67
C GLU A 283 16.40 28.18 -40.38
N LEU A 284 17.32 28.74 -39.59
CA LEU A 284 17.70 28.18 -38.28
C LEU A 284 16.51 28.10 -37.32
N LEU A 285 15.64 29.10 -37.30
CA LEU A 285 14.40 29.09 -36.52
C LEU A 285 13.42 28.01 -36.99
N ALA A 286 13.30 27.81 -38.30
CA ALA A 286 12.45 26.76 -38.85
C ALA A 286 12.98 25.36 -38.50
N ASP A 287 14.29 25.14 -38.60
CA ASP A 287 14.93 23.87 -38.26
C ASP A 287 14.88 23.58 -36.76
N GLU A 288 15.08 24.59 -35.90
CA GLU A 288 14.93 24.43 -34.44
C GLU A 288 13.48 24.26 -33.99
N ARG A 289 12.50 24.85 -34.71
CA ARG A 289 11.07 24.58 -34.46
C ARG A 289 10.70 23.15 -34.82
N LYS A 290 11.20 22.63 -35.94
CA LYS A 290 11.02 21.21 -36.31
C LYS A 290 11.66 20.27 -35.29
N SER A 291 12.86 20.59 -34.81
CA SER A 291 13.54 19.80 -33.77
C SER A 291 12.73 19.77 -32.46
N LEU A 292 12.17 20.92 -32.06
CA LEU A 292 11.27 21.02 -30.89
C LEU A 292 10.00 20.20 -31.06
N GLU A 293 9.37 20.24 -32.25
CA GLU A 293 8.18 19.44 -32.55
C GLU A 293 8.47 17.93 -32.52
N ALA A 294 9.64 17.50 -33.01
CA ALA A 294 10.07 16.11 -32.91
C ALA A 294 10.26 15.67 -31.45
N LEU A 295 11.01 16.44 -30.65
CA LEU A 295 11.18 16.17 -29.22
C LEU A 295 9.86 16.18 -28.45
N ARG A 296 8.90 17.02 -28.86
CA ARG A 296 7.57 17.07 -28.24
C ARG A 296 6.78 15.79 -28.52
N LYS A 297 6.84 15.26 -29.73
CA LYS A 297 6.22 13.96 -30.08
C LYS A 297 6.87 12.81 -29.30
N GLU A 298 8.19 12.83 -29.13
CA GLU A 298 8.91 11.85 -28.32
C GLU A 298 8.48 11.93 -26.84
N HIS A 299 8.42 13.12 -26.26
CA HIS A 299 7.92 13.35 -24.89
C HIS A 299 6.48 12.84 -24.72
N ASP A 300 5.56 13.18 -25.63
CA ASP A 300 4.18 12.70 -25.59
C ASP A 300 4.11 11.16 -25.68
N SER A 301 5.02 10.53 -26.43
CA SER A 301 5.12 9.07 -26.53
C SER A 301 5.65 8.43 -25.24
N LEU A 302 6.63 9.04 -24.59
CA LEU A 302 7.19 8.60 -23.31
C LEU A 302 6.18 8.79 -22.19
N ALA A 303 5.44 9.90 -22.16
CA ALA A 303 4.37 10.14 -21.18
C ALA A 303 3.22 9.13 -21.29
N LYS A 304 2.91 8.65 -22.51
CA LYS A 304 1.96 7.54 -22.70
C LYS A 304 2.52 6.23 -22.17
N LYS A 305 3.81 5.95 -22.41
CA LYS A 305 4.49 4.75 -21.89
C LYS A 305 4.55 4.77 -20.37
N GLU A 306 4.87 5.91 -19.76
CA GLU A 306 4.87 6.09 -18.30
C GLU A 306 3.53 5.71 -17.70
N LYS A 307 2.41 6.23 -18.24
CA LYS A 307 1.07 5.86 -17.78
C LYS A 307 0.78 4.36 -17.87
N ILE A 308 1.26 3.69 -18.93
CA ILE A 308 1.10 2.24 -19.08
C ILE A 308 1.94 1.49 -18.03
N VAL A 309 3.19 1.91 -17.81
CA VAL A 309 4.09 1.31 -16.83
C VAL A 309 3.53 1.50 -15.41
N LEU A 310 3.02 2.69 -15.07
CA LEU A 310 2.37 2.97 -13.80
C LEU A 310 1.16 2.06 -13.57
N ASN A 311 0.27 1.93 -14.55
CA ASN A 311 -0.87 1.01 -14.43
C ASN A 311 -0.43 -0.45 -14.25
N ASN A 312 0.66 -0.87 -14.91
CA ASN A 312 1.21 -2.22 -14.75
C ASN A 312 1.87 -2.40 -13.38
N LEU A 313 2.50 -1.36 -12.83
CA LEU A 313 3.08 -1.33 -11.49
C LEU A 313 1.96 -1.45 -10.45
N GLU A 314 0.91 -0.64 -10.55
CA GLU A 314 -0.27 -0.72 -9.68
C GLU A 314 -0.93 -2.11 -9.74
N ALA A 315 -0.98 -2.74 -10.92
CA ALA A 315 -1.48 -4.10 -11.06
C ALA A 315 -0.57 -5.14 -10.36
N ALA A 316 0.75 -4.99 -10.47
CA ALA A 316 1.72 -5.87 -9.81
C ALA A 316 1.72 -5.70 -8.28
N GLU A 317 1.57 -4.48 -7.79
CA GLU A 317 1.37 -4.17 -6.37
C GLU A 317 0.08 -4.79 -5.85
N GLY A 318 -1.03 -4.63 -6.60
CA GLY A 318 -2.31 -5.24 -6.26
C GLY A 318 -2.25 -6.77 -6.15
N ASP A 319 -1.53 -7.44 -7.05
CA ASP A 319 -1.31 -8.90 -6.99
C ASP A 319 -0.53 -9.30 -5.72
N LEU A 320 0.49 -8.53 -5.33
CA LEU A 320 1.23 -8.74 -4.09
C LEU A 320 0.35 -8.51 -2.85
N GLU A 321 -0.48 -7.48 -2.84
CA GLU A 321 -1.44 -7.22 -1.76
C GLU A 321 -2.45 -8.36 -1.62
N LEU A 322 -2.97 -8.88 -2.72
CA LEU A 322 -3.86 -10.03 -2.72
C LEU A 322 -3.17 -11.26 -2.14
N LEU A 323 -1.93 -11.55 -2.54
CA LEU A 323 -1.15 -12.66 -1.98
C LEU A 323 -0.90 -12.45 -0.49
N ASN A 324 -0.52 -11.25 -0.06
CA ASN A 324 -0.31 -10.92 1.35
C ASN A 324 -1.60 -11.11 2.17
N ARG A 325 -2.74 -10.72 1.62
CA ARG A 325 -4.04 -10.95 2.24
C ARG A 325 -4.40 -12.42 2.33
N GLU A 326 -4.10 -13.21 1.30
CA GLU A 326 -4.25 -14.67 1.34
C GLU A 326 -3.34 -15.32 2.38
N LYS A 327 -2.07 -14.92 2.43
CA LYS A 327 -1.08 -15.36 3.43
C LYS A 327 -1.58 -15.06 4.84
N GLN A 328 -2.05 -13.83 5.08
CA GLN A 328 -2.60 -13.44 6.38
C GLN A 328 -3.86 -14.25 6.73
N ARG A 329 -4.77 -14.49 5.78
CA ARG A 329 -5.95 -15.34 6.00
C ARG A 329 -5.57 -16.77 6.39
N LYS A 330 -4.58 -17.37 5.72
CA LYS A 330 -4.13 -18.73 6.03
C LYS A 330 -3.40 -18.81 7.37
N LEU A 331 -2.55 -17.82 7.69
CA LEU A 331 -1.89 -17.75 9.00
C LEU A 331 -2.90 -17.56 10.13
N ASN A 332 -3.91 -16.71 9.95
CA ASN A 332 -4.98 -16.51 10.94
C ASN A 332 -5.91 -17.72 11.09
N ALA A 333 -5.89 -18.66 10.15
CA ALA A 333 -6.65 -19.91 10.24
C ALA A 333 -5.90 -21.00 11.01
N LEU A 334 -4.64 -20.76 11.40
CA LEU A 334 -3.89 -21.68 12.26
C LEU A 334 -4.43 -21.61 13.69
N ASP A 335 -4.57 -22.78 14.30
CA ASP A 335 -5.07 -22.90 15.65
C ASP A 335 -3.96 -22.58 16.66
N VAL A 336 -4.21 -21.59 17.51
CA VAL A 336 -3.28 -21.21 18.59
C VAL A 336 -3.81 -21.73 19.92
N VAL A 337 -3.00 -22.53 20.62
CA VAL A 337 -3.37 -23.05 21.93
C VAL A 337 -3.02 -22.06 23.03
N VAL A 338 -4.02 -21.69 23.84
CA VAL A 338 -3.86 -20.79 25.00
C VAL A 338 -4.23 -21.54 26.28
N PRO A 339 -3.30 -21.66 27.25
CA PRO A 339 -3.60 -22.27 28.53
C PRO A 339 -4.37 -21.28 29.39
N LEU A 340 -5.56 -21.68 29.85
CA LEU A 340 -6.38 -20.89 30.75
C LEU A 340 -6.50 -21.59 32.09
N ARG A 341 -6.33 -20.82 33.17
CA ARG A 341 -6.64 -21.28 34.53
C ARG A 341 -8.16 -21.23 34.71
N LEU A 342 -8.72 -22.16 35.47
CA LEU A 342 -10.18 -22.26 35.68
C LEU A 342 -10.81 -20.95 36.17
N HIS A 343 -10.12 -20.18 37.01
CA HIS A 343 -10.60 -18.88 37.50
C HIS A 343 -10.63 -17.76 36.44
N GLN A 344 -9.97 -17.95 35.29
CA GLN A 344 -9.96 -16.98 34.19
C GLN A 344 -11.17 -17.16 33.27
N ILE A 345 -11.92 -18.26 33.42
CA ILE A 345 -13.09 -18.56 32.61
C ILE A 345 -14.31 -17.88 33.25
N GLU A 346 -14.67 -16.72 32.73
CA GLU A 346 -15.87 -15.97 33.16
C GLU A 346 -17.14 -16.45 32.42
N TYR A 347 -16.98 -17.32 31.42
CA TYR A 347 -18.09 -17.93 30.69
C TYR A 347 -18.69 -19.10 31.47
N VAL A 348 -19.77 -18.81 32.21
CA VAL A 348 -20.51 -19.81 32.99
C VAL A 348 -21.92 -19.92 32.44
N SER A 349 -22.26 -21.09 31.90
CA SER A 349 -23.63 -21.44 31.52
C SER A 349 -24.20 -22.37 32.59
N ASN A 350 -25.28 -21.96 33.28
CA ASN A 350 -25.93 -22.75 34.34
C ASN A 350 -25.01 -23.19 35.50
N GLY A 351 -24.11 -22.32 35.96
CA GLY A 351 -23.28 -22.57 37.15
C GLY A 351 -22.11 -23.54 36.95
N ALA A 352 -21.89 -24.05 35.74
CA ALA A 352 -20.74 -24.89 35.39
C ALA A 352 -19.98 -24.33 34.18
N VAL A 353 -18.68 -24.62 34.11
CA VAL A 353 -17.87 -24.36 32.92
C VAL A 353 -18.23 -25.42 31.87
N PRO A 354 -18.70 -25.03 30.67
CA PRO A 354 -19.04 -25.99 29.62
C PRO A 354 -17.81 -26.80 29.18
N GLY A 355 -17.99 -28.08 28.88
CA GLY A 355 -16.90 -28.96 28.43
C GLY A 355 -16.38 -28.66 27.01
N LYS A 356 -17.09 -27.81 26.24
CA LYS A 356 -16.65 -27.29 24.94
C LYS A 356 -16.79 -25.78 24.95
N LEU A 357 -15.73 -25.08 24.55
CA LEU A 357 -15.64 -23.61 24.55
C LEU A 357 -15.65 -23.03 23.12
N ASP A 358 -16.18 -23.77 22.15
CA ASP A 358 -16.13 -23.44 20.72
C ASP A 358 -16.80 -22.08 20.38
N GLN A 359 -17.72 -21.61 21.21
CA GLN A 359 -18.43 -20.32 21.05
C GLN A 359 -17.87 -19.21 21.95
N VAL A 360 -16.77 -19.45 22.66
CA VAL A 360 -16.22 -18.52 23.65
C VAL A 360 -15.10 -17.71 23.03
N LEU A 361 -15.17 -16.39 23.19
CA LEU A 361 -14.14 -15.47 22.74
C LEU A 361 -13.10 -15.26 23.83
N VAL A 362 -11.84 -15.52 23.53
CA VAL A 362 -10.72 -15.23 24.44
C VAL A 362 -10.25 -13.81 24.21
N LEU A 363 -10.44 -12.95 25.22
CA LEU A 363 -10.02 -11.55 25.17
C LEU A 363 -9.02 -11.27 26.29
N ASN A 364 -7.96 -10.53 25.96
CA ASN A 364 -7.10 -9.95 26.98
C ASN A 364 -7.85 -8.80 27.69
N ARG A 365 -7.74 -8.72 29.02
CA ARG A 365 -8.42 -7.69 29.84
C ARG A 365 -7.97 -6.26 29.49
N ALA A 366 -6.71 -6.07 29.10
CA ALA A 366 -6.18 -4.76 28.74
C ALA A 366 -6.86 -4.13 27.50
N PRO A 367 -6.90 -4.79 26.32
CA PRO A 367 -7.61 -4.24 25.16
C PRO A 367 -9.12 -4.17 25.38
N LEU A 368 -9.72 -5.03 26.21
CA LEU A 368 -11.15 -4.91 26.56
C LEU A 368 -11.45 -3.60 27.29
N ALA A 369 -10.63 -3.23 28.27
CA ALA A 369 -10.74 -1.94 28.95
C ALA A 369 -10.51 -0.76 27.98
N GLY A 370 -9.54 -0.89 27.07
CA GLY A 370 -9.30 0.09 26.02
C GLY A 370 -10.49 0.27 25.07
N LEU A 371 -11.13 -0.82 24.66
CA LEU A 371 -12.35 -0.80 23.83
C LEU A 371 -13.52 -0.13 24.58
N GLN A 372 -13.68 -0.41 25.87
CA GLN A 372 -14.70 0.24 26.70
C GLN A 372 -14.48 1.76 26.78
N GLU A 373 -13.23 2.21 27.00
CA GLU A 373 -12.94 3.65 26.98
C GLU A 373 -13.10 4.26 25.59
N ARG A 374 -12.73 3.53 24.53
CA ARG A 374 -12.93 4.00 23.15
C ARG A 374 -14.41 4.14 22.81
N ILE A 375 -15.28 3.25 23.29
CA ILE A 375 -16.73 3.38 23.15
C ILE A 375 -17.20 4.68 23.82
N ARG A 376 -16.67 5.00 25.01
CA ARG A 376 -17.00 6.24 25.72
C ARG A 376 -16.53 7.47 24.93
N GLN A 377 -15.32 7.45 24.37
CA GLN A 377 -14.80 8.51 23.50
C GLN A 377 -15.68 8.70 22.26
N LEU A 378 -16.06 7.62 21.58
CA LEU A 378 -16.92 7.66 20.40
C LEU A 378 -18.31 8.24 20.73
N GLN A 379 -18.84 7.97 21.93
CA GLN A 379 -20.09 8.61 22.38
C GLN A 379 -19.93 10.12 22.54
N VAL A 380 -18.80 10.59 23.08
CA VAL A 380 -18.49 12.03 23.18
C VAL A 380 -18.32 12.65 21.79
N GLU A 381 -17.55 12.01 20.91
CA GLU A 381 -17.35 12.46 19.52
C GLU A 381 -18.69 12.55 18.77
N LYS A 382 -19.57 11.54 18.92
CA LYS A 382 -20.92 11.55 18.35
C LYS A 382 -21.77 12.71 18.86
N ASN A 383 -21.68 13.03 20.16
CA ASN A 383 -22.42 14.16 20.73
C ASN A 383 -21.88 15.49 20.21
N HIS A 384 -20.56 15.63 20.08
CA HIS A 384 -19.93 16.81 19.50
C HIS A 384 -20.32 17.03 18.03
N GLN A 385 -20.33 15.96 17.23
CA GLN A 385 -20.80 16.03 15.84
C GLN A 385 -22.27 16.43 15.75
N LYS A 386 -23.13 15.90 16.62
CA LYS A 386 -24.55 16.31 16.68
C LYS A 386 -24.69 17.80 17.01
N GLU A 387 -23.87 18.32 17.92
CA GLU A 387 -23.93 19.74 18.29
C GLU A 387 -23.46 20.64 17.15
N ARG A 388 -22.36 20.28 16.46
CA ARG A 388 -21.94 20.98 15.23
C ARG A 388 -23.02 20.97 14.16
N TYR A 389 -23.69 19.84 13.97
CA TYR A 389 -24.81 19.74 13.02
C TYR A 389 -25.98 20.65 13.40
N ARG A 390 -26.31 20.76 14.69
CA ARG A 390 -27.34 21.69 15.17
C ARG A 390 -26.95 23.15 14.92
N GLN A 391 -25.72 23.53 15.23
CA GLN A 391 -25.21 24.88 14.99
C GLN A 391 -25.23 25.24 13.50
N ALA A 392 -24.74 24.35 12.64
CA ALA A 392 -24.78 24.54 11.19
C ALA A 392 -26.21 24.68 10.67
N ARG A 393 -27.16 23.91 11.21
CA ARG A 393 -28.59 24.04 10.86
C ARG A 393 -29.18 25.37 11.32
N GLN A 394 -28.83 25.85 12.52
CA GLN A 394 -29.27 27.16 13.00
C GLN A 394 -28.71 28.29 12.13
N GLN A 395 -27.41 28.24 11.80
CA GLN A 395 -26.77 29.18 10.88
C GLN A 395 -27.43 29.17 9.49
N HIS A 396 -27.75 27.98 8.96
CA HIS A 396 -28.43 27.87 7.69
C HIS A 396 -29.82 28.54 7.71
N ILE A 397 -30.59 28.35 8.78
CA ILE A 397 -31.90 29.00 8.95
C ILE A 397 -31.74 30.52 9.09
N GLN A 398 -30.73 30.99 9.84
CA GLN A 398 -30.44 32.43 9.96
C GLN A 398 -30.09 33.04 8.62
N LEU A 399 -29.17 32.44 7.87
CA LEU A 399 -28.79 32.90 6.53
C LEU A 399 -29.97 32.93 5.56
N ILE A 400 -30.90 31.98 5.64
CA ILE A 400 -32.12 32.01 4.83
C ILE A 400 -33.00 33.23 5.19
N HIS A 401 -33.12 33.55 6.47
CA HIS A 401 -33.84 34.75 6.90
C HIS A 401 -33.14 36.02 6.44
N ASP A 402 -31.82 36.12 6.64
CA ASP A 402 -31.02 37.26 6.21
C ASP A 402 -31.09 37.48 4.70
N CYS A 403 -31.06 36.40 3.90
CA CYS A 403 -31.26 36.48 2.45
C CYS A 403 -32.63 37.07 2.10
N LYS A 404 -33.70 36.64 2.77
CA LYS A 404 -35.06 37.19 2.53
C LYS A 404 -35.16 38.66 2.94
N ASP A 405 -34.53 39.06 4.04
CA ASP A 405 -34.55 40.44 4.51
C ASP A 405 -33.74 41.35 3.55
N LEU A 406 -32.61 40.85 3.03
CA LEU A 406 -31.83 41.52 1.99
C LEU A 406 -32.60 41.62 0.67
N GLU A 407 -33.27 40.55 0.22
CA GLU A 407 -34.14 40.57 -0.96
C GLU A 407 -35.27 41.60 -0.80
N ALA A 408 -35.92 41.66 0.36
CA ALA A 408 -36.94 42.65 0.64
C ALA A 408 -36.37 44.09 0.64
N SER A 409 -35.16 44.27 1.17
CA SER A 409 -34.46 45.56 1.15
C SER A 409 -34.08 45.99 -0.27
N ILE A 410 -33.62 45.06 -1.10
CA ILE A 410 -33.34 45.29 -2.53
C ILE A 410 -34.62 45.72 -3.24
N GLN A 411 -35.74 45.01 -3.05
CA GLN A 411 -37.03 45.38 -3.65
C GLN A 411 -37.49 46.78 -3.20
N GLN A 412 -37.33 47.13 -1.92
CA GLN A 412 -37.64 48.48 -1.43
C GLN A 412 -36.76 49.55 -2.08
N LEU A 413 -35.47 49.26 -2.26
CA LEU A 413 -34.53 50.16 -2.93
C LEU A 413 -34.84 50.29 -4.42
N GLU A 414 -35.21 49.19 -5.09
CA GLU A 414 -35.66 49.18 -6.49
C GLU A 414 -36.89 50.07 -6.67
N VAL A 415 -37.93 49.87 -5.85
CA VAL A 415 -39.15 50.71 -5.88
C VAL A 415 -38.82 52.18 -5.60
N ARG A 416 -37.91 52.45 -4.65
CA ARG A 416 -37.48 53.83 -4.37
C ARG A 416 -36.71 54.44 -5.54
N CYS A 417 -35.84 53.67 -6.19
CA CYS A 417 -35.14 54.07 -7.41
C CYS A 417 -36.14 54.36 -8.54
N GLU A 418 -37.11 53.48 -8.77
CA GLU A 418 -38.19 53.67 -9.74
C GLU A 418 -38.99 54.95 -9.47
N GLN A 419 -39.39 55.20 -8.22
CA GLN A 419 -40.08 56.42 -7.83
C GLN A 419 -39.22 57.68 -8.08
N LEU A 420 -37.93 57.64 -7.73
CA LEU A 420 -37.01 58.76 -8.00
C LEU A 420 -36.80 58.98 -9.50
N MET A 421 -36.71 57.91 -10.29
CA MET A 421 -36.61 57.99 -11.74
C MET A 421 -37.88 58.58 -12.36
N MET A 422 -39.06 58.16 -11.89
CA MET A 422 -40.34 58.73 -12.30
C MET A 422 -40.46 60.20 -11.91
N MET A 423 -40.03 60.61 -10.71
CA MET A 423 -40.06 62.01 -10.29
C MET A 423 -39.09 62.90 -11.09
N LYS A 424 -37.89 62.41 -11.41
CA LYS A 424 -36.86 63.21 -12.10
C LYS A 424 -37.02 63.22 -13.62
N PHE A 425 -37.39 62.09 -14.23
CA PHE A 425 -37.42 61.91 -15.68
C PHE A 425 -38.83 61.73 -16.26
N GLY A 426 -39.86 61.56 -15.41
CA GLY A 426 -41.25 61.37 -15.84
C GLY A 426 -41.57 60.02 -16.49
N LYS A 427 -40.56 59.15 -16.62
CA LYS A 427 -40.62 57.77 -17.15
C LYS A 427 -39.59 56.91 -16.43
N LEU A 428 -39.78 55.59 -16.41
CA LEU A 428 -38.73 54.66 -16.00
C LEU A 428 -37.63 54.68 -17.06
N VAL A 429 -36.44 55.02 -16.62
CA VAL A 429 -35.28 55.23 -17.48
C VAL A 429 -34.23 54.23 -17.09
N ASP A 430 -33.85 53.37 -18.02
CA ASP A 430 -32.75 52.44 -17.82
C ASP A 430 -31.43 53.22 -17.83
N LEU A 431 -30.81 53.32 -16.65
CA LEU A 431 -29.59 54.09 -16.43
C LEU A 431 -28.38 53.44 -17.12
N GLU A 432 -28.36 52.11 -17.28
CA GLU A 432 -27.33 51.41 -18.05
C GLU A 432 -27.51 51.66 -19.55
N ALA A 433 -28.76 51.68 -20.03
CA ALA A 433 -29.07 52.06 -21.41
C ALA A 433 -28.69 53.52 -21.68
N LEU A 434 -28.92 54.46 -20.78
CA LEU A 434 -28.50 55.86 -20.97
C LEU A 434 -26.98 56.04 -21.00
N GLN A 435 -26.26 55.26 -20.19
CA GLN A 435 -24.80 55.26 -20.14
C GLN A 435 -24.19 54.58 -21.38
N THR A 436 -24.92 53.69 -22.03
CA THR A 436 -24.53 53.04 -23.30
C THR A 436 -25.00 53.80 -24.55
N LEU A 437 -26.14 54.50 -24.49
CA LEU A 437 -26.65 55.37 -25.56
C LEU A 437 -25.81 56.64 -25.76
N SER A 438 -24.99 57.04 -24.77
CA SER A 438 -23.96 58.06 -24.98
C SER A 438 -22.73 57.53 -25.74
N GLY A 439 -22.72 56.28 -26.21
CA GLY A 439 -21.60 55.66 -26.92
C GLY A 439 -22.02 54.75 -28.09
N ASN A 440 -22.16 55.34 -29.29
CA ASN A 440 -22.18 54.71 -30.62
C ASN A 440 -23.23 53.61 -30.91
N ARG A 441 -24.20 53.94 -31.77
CA ARG A 441 -25.18 53.02 -32.40
C ARG A 441 -24.55 51.76 -33.03
N ASN A 442 -23.34 51.85 -33.57
CA ASN A 442 -22.62 50.71 -34.14
C ASN A 442 -22.27 49.64 -33.08
N LEU A 443 -22.02 50.03 -31.82
CA LEU A 443 -21.75 49.10 -30.73
C LEU A 443 -23.00 48.30 -30.35
N GLU A 444 -24.18 48.92 -30.41
CA GLU A 444 -25.46 48.24 -30.16
C GLU A 444 -25.82 47.28 -31.30
N GLU A 445 -25.62 47.69 -32.56
CA GLU A 445 -25.81 46.80 -33.72
C GLU A 445 -24.87 45.59 -33.65
N MET A 446 -23.60 45.79 -33.25
CA MET A 446 -22.63 44.70 -33.04
C MET A 446 -22.99 43.78 -31.87
N ARG A 447 -23.47 44.33 -30.75
CA ARG A 447 -23.94 43.53 -29.60
C ARG A 447 -25.20 42.74 -29.92
N HIS A 448 -26.14 43.33 -30.66
CA HIS A 448 -27.32 42.62 -31.13
C HIS A 448 -26.94 41.49 -32.09
N GLY A 449 -26.04 41.77 -33.04
CA GLY A 449 -25.48 40.75 -33.94
C GLY A 449 -24.75 39.62 -33.20
N ALA A 450 -24.02 39.94 -32.12
CA ALA A 450 -23.38 38.94 -31.26
C ALA A 450 -24.41 38.05 -30.55
N ARG A 451 -25.46 38.63 -29.95
CA ARG A 451 -26.52 37.85 -29.28
C ARG A 451 -27.29 36.95 -30.23
N VAL A 452 -27.56 37.41 -31.46
CA VAL A 452 -28.24 36.59 -32.47
C VAL A 452 -27.35 35.41 -32.89
N ARG A 453 -26.04 35.65 -33.08
CA ARG A 453 -25.07 34.58 -33.38
C ARG A 453 -24.92 33.59 -32.23
N GLU A 454 -24.81 34.07 -30.99
CA GLU A 454 -24.78 33.22 -29.80
C GLU A 454 -26.06 32.36 -29.65
N ALA A 455 -27.23 32.94 -29.94
CA ALA A 455 -28.49 32.19 -29.93
C ALA A 455 -28.52 31.10 -31.00
N ALA A 456 -27.99 31.36 -32.20
CA ALA A 456 -27.86 30.37 -33.27
C ALA A 456 -26.89 29.24 -32.88
N PHE A 457 -25.70 29.57 -32.37
CA PHE A 457 -24.74 28.57 -31.89
C PHE A 457 -25.30 27.72 -30.74
N ASN A 458 -26.02 28.32 -29.80
CA ASN A 458 -26.67 27.57 -28.73
C ASN A 458 -27.74 26.60 -29.24
N GLN A 459 -28.45 26.94 -30.32
CA GLN A 459 -29.38 26.00 -30.95
C GLN A 459 -28.66 24.86 -31.65
N GLU A 460 -27.54 25.13 -32.30
CA GLU A 460 -26.71 24.11 -32.93
C GLU A 460 -26.10 23.15 -31.90
N ILE A 461 -25.56 23.69 -30.80
CA ILE A 461 -25.03 22.89 -29.68
C ILE A 461 -26.12 21.95 -29.15
N LYS A 462 -27.34 22.44 -28.91
CA LYS A 462 -28.45 21.59 -28.46
C LYS A 462 -28.76 20.46 -29.45
N ARG A 463 -28.80 20.76 -30.76
CA ARG A 463 -29.01 19.72 -31.79
C ARG A 463 -27.90 18.67 -31.78
N TRP A 464 -26.65 19.09 -31.52
CA TRP A 464 -25.53 18.16 -31.41
C TRP A 464 -25.59 17.34 -30.13
N GLU A 465 -25.97 17.94 -29.00
CA GLU A 465 -26.22 17.23 -27.75
C GLU A 465 -27.30 16.16 -27.91
N ASP A 466 -28.42 16.50 -28.56
CA ASP A 466 -29.49 15.55 -28.85
C ASP A 466 -28.97 14.36 -29.68
N LYS A 467 -28.24 14.62 -30.77
CA LYS A 467 -27.62 13.56 -31.59
C LYS A 467 -26.65 12.68 -30.79
N VAL A 468 -25.87 13.28 -29.89
CA VAL A 468 -24.96 12.53 -29.01
C VAL A 468 -25.74 11.66 -28.04
N THR A 469 -26.85 12.14 -27.47
CA THR A 469 -27.70 11.34 -26.60
C THR A 469 -28.36 10.18 -27.34
N GLU A 470 -28.84 10.39 -28.56
CA GLU A 470 -29.39 9.33 -29.42
C GLU A 470 -28.35 8.26 -29.73
N ALA A 471 -27.13 8.65 -30.12
CA ALA A 471 -26.03 7.72 -30.37
C ALA A 471 -25.66 6.92 -29.12
N LYS A 472 -25.61 7.57 -27.95
CA LYS A 472 -25.36 6.91 -26.66
C LYS A 472 -26.45 5.90 -26.30
N MET A 473 -27.72 6.23 -26.53
CA MET A 473 -28.84 5.30 -26.30
C MET A 473 -28.77 4.09 -27.23
N ALA A 474 -28.44 4.31 -28.51
CA ALA A 474 -28.26 3.22 -29.48
C ALA A 474 -27.11 2.28 -29.06
N MET A 475 -25.96 2.83 -28.65
CA MET A 475 -24.84 2.05 -28.14
C MET A 475 -25.21 1.26 -26.88
N MET A 476 -25.94 1.88 -25.95
CA MET A 476 -26.41 1.23 -24.73
C MET A 476 -27.33 0.04 -25.03
N GLU A 477 -28.26 0.19 -25.97
CA GLU A 477 -29.17 -0.87 -26.38
C GLU A 477 -28.42 -2.05 -27.03
N VAL A 478 -27.47 -1.77 -27.93
CA VAL A 478 -26.62 -2.82 -28.53
C VAL A 478 -25.78 -3.54 -27.47
N THR A 479 -25.22 -2.79 -26.52
CA THR A 479 -24.42 -3.35 -25.43
C THR A 479 -25.28 -4.26 -24.55
N LYS A 480 -26.51 -3.84 -24.24
CA LYS A 480 -27.48 -4.65 -23.48
C LYS A 480 -27.87 -5.93 -24.22
N GLN A 481 -28.12 -5.86 -25.52
CA GLN A 481 -28.41 -7.06 -26.31
C GLN A 481 -27.20 -8.00 -26.37
N HIS A 482 -25.98 -7.47 -26.44
CA HIS A 482 -24.76 -8.27 -26.40
C HIS A 482 -24.55 -8.95 -25.04
N THR A 483 -24.74 -8.25 -23.93
CA THR A 483 -24.64 -8.84 -22.58
C THR A 483 -25.73 -9.88 -22.34
N GLU A 484 -26.96 -9.68 -22.82
CA GLU A 484 -28.01 -10.70 -22.77
C GLU A 484 -27.65 -11.95 -23.58
N ARG A 485 -27.07 -11.80 -24.78
CA ARG A 485 -26.60 -12.94 -25.59
C ARG A 485 -25.45 -13.68 -24.91
N LEU A 486 -24.50 -12.96 -24.34
CA LEU A 486 -23.40 -13.55 -23.56
C LEU A 486 -23.92 -14.31 -22.34
N SER A 487 -24.90 -13.76 -21.62
CA SER A 487 -25.54 -14.43 -20.49
C SER A 487 -26.23 -15.73 -20.92
N ARG A 488 -27.00 -15.70 -22.01
CA ARG A 488 -27.63 -16.91 -22.58
C ARG A 488 -26.59 -17.95 -23.01
N MET A 489 -25.50 -17.51 -23.65
CA MET A 489 -24.40 -18.39 -24.02
C MET A 489 -23.73 -19.00 -22.79
N GLY A 490 -23.52 -18.22 -21.72
CA GLY A 490 -23.00 -18.70 -20.45
C GLY A 490 -23.89 -19.78 -19.82
N SER A 491 -25.21 -19.58 -19.82
CA SER A 491 -26.18 -20.59 -19.36
C SER A 491 -26.10 -21.87 -20.20
N LEU A 492 -26.08 -21.76 -21.53
CA LEU A 492 -25.96 -22.93 -22.42
C LEU A 492 -24.63 -23.68 -22.24
N LEU A 493 -23.53 -22.96 -21.99
CA LEU A 493 -22.24 -23.58 -21.69
C LEU A 493 -22.25 -24.30 -20.34
N ALA A 494 -22.94 -23.75 -19.33
CA ALA A 494 -23.12 -24.43 -18.04
C ALA A 494 -23.95 -25.71 -18.19
N GLU A 495 -25.07 -25.65 -18.92
CA GLU A 495 -25.90 -26.82 -19.24
C GLU A 495 -25.11 -27.87 -20.03
N LYS A 496 -24.33 -27.44 -21.03
CA LYS A 496 -23.46 -28.33 -21.80
C LYS A 496 -22.44 -29.03 -20.89
N LYS A 497 -21.76 -28.30 -20.00
CA LYS A 497 -20.83 -28.89 -19.02
C LYS A 497 -21.53 -29.89 -18.11
N GLU A 498 -22.73 -29.56 -17.61
CA GLU A 498 -23.50 -30.47 -16.77
C GLU A 498 -23.89 -31.75 -17.52
N LEU A 499 -24.26 -31.65 -18.80
CA LEU A 499 -24.55 -32.79 -19.65
C LEU A 499 -23.31 -33.62 -19.98
N GLU A 500 -22.17 -32.98 -20.23
CA GLU A 500 -20.86 -33.63 -20.41
C GLU A 500 -20.43 -34.38 -19.14
N ASP A 501 -20.61 -33.78 -17.96
CA ASP A 501 -20.32 -34.42 -16.68
C ASP A 501 -21.25 -35.62 -16.44
N LYS A 502 -22.55 -35.49 -16.76
CA LYS A 502 -23.50 -36.61 -16.72
C LYS A 502 -23.14 -37.71 -17.71
N LEU A 503 -22.68 -37.37 -18.91
CA LEU A 503 -22.19 -38.32 -19.92
C LEU A 503 -20.92 -39.03 -19.45
N ASN A 504 -19.94 -38.28 -18.97
CA ASN A 504 -18.69 -38.81 -18.41
C ASN A 504 -18.97 -39.74 -17.22
N TYR A 505 -19.90 -39.36 -16.35
CA TYR A 505 -20.36 -40.21 -15.25
C TYR A 505 -20.98 -41.52 -15.76
N ARG A 506 -21.90 -41.45 -16.74
CA ARG A 506 -22.50 -42.63 -17.37
C ARG A 506 -21.47 -43.50 -18.10
N GLN A 507 -20.51 -42.91 -18.78
CA GLN A 507 -19.44 -43.63 -19.48
C GLN A 507 -18.52 -44.35 -18.50
N ARG A 508 -18.15 -43.70 -17.38
CA ARG A 508 -17.43 -44.34 -16.27
C ARG A 508 -18.24 -45.49 -15.65
N SER A 509 -19.54 -45.31 -15.48
CA SER A 509 -20.45 -46.36 -14.99
C SER A 509 -20.55 -47.57 -15.95
N ILE A 510 -20.61 -47.33 -17.26
CA ILE A 510 -20.64 -48.38 -18.30
C ILE A 510 -19.29 -49.12 -18.38
N VAL A 511 -18.17 -48.40 -18.26
CA VAL A 511 -16.82 -49.01 -18.22
C VAL A 511 -16.65 -49.84 -16.94
N SER A 512 -17.16 -49.37 -15.80
CA SER A 512 -17.17 -50.13 -14.54
C SER A 512 -18.02 -51.41 -14.64
N THR A 513 -19.20 -51.35 -15.25
CA THR A 513 -20.06 -52.54 -15.45
C THR A 513 -19.53 -53.51 -16.50
N LYS A 514 -18.80 -53.05 -17.53
CA LYS A 514 -18.06 -53.93 -18.46
C LYS A 514 -16.83 -54.58 -17.81
N SER A 515 -16.11 -53.86 -16.93
CA SER A 515 -15.01 -54.43 -16.13
C SER A 515 -15.52 -55.51 -15.16
N CYS A 516 -16.70 -55.30 -14.55
CA CYS A 516 -17.33 -56.28 -13.67
C CYS A 516 -17.84 -57.53 -14.43
N ARG A 517 -18.29 -57.40 -15.69
CA ARG A 517 -18.63 -58.56 -16.55
C ARG A 517 -17.41 -59.31 -17.11
N LEU A 518 -16.21 -58.71 -17.17
CA LEU A 518 -14.98 -59.44 -17.47
C LEU A 518 -14.43 -60.19 -16.24
N CYS A 519 -14.59 -59.65 -15.02
CA CYS A 519 -14.11 -60.31 -13.80
C CYS A 519 -14.90 -61.57 -13.40
N LEU A 520 -16.15 -61.71 -13.86
CA LEU A 520 -16.97 -62.90 -13.62
C LEU A 520 -16.81 -64.02 -14.66
N ARG A 521 -15.87 -63.91 -15.61
CA ARG A 521 -15.66 -64.93 -16.66
C ARG A 521 -14.26 -65.56 -16.73
N CYS A 522 -13.30 -65.12 -15.93
CA CYS A 522 -11.97 -65.74 -15.87
C CYS A 522 -11.49 -65.89 -14.42
N GLY A 523 -12.03 -66.88 -13.71
CA GLY A 523 -11.29 -67.52 -12.63
C GLY A 523 -10.23 -68.42 -13.27
N GLY A 524 -8.96 -68.05 -13.15
CA GLY A 524 -7.87 -68.84 -13.71
C GLY A 524 -6.52 -68.14 -13.75
N THR A 525 -5.85 -68.14 -12.60
CA THR A 525 -4.37 -68.22 -12.41
C THR A 525 -3.44 -67.10 -12.92
N SER A 526 -2.40 -66.89 -12.10
CA SER A 526 -1.03 -66.40 -12.38
C SER A 526 -0.71 -64.91 -12.21
N SER A 527 -0.01 -64.66 -11.09
CA SER A 527 1.32 -64.01 -10.96
C SER A 527 1.58 -62.56 -11.41
N LEU A 528 2.09 -61.80 -10.43
CA LEU A 528 3.14 -60.75 -10.46
C LEU A 528 3.05 -59.61 -11.51
N CYS A 529 2.97 -58.36 -11.03
CA CYS A 529 4.11 -57.42 -11.05
C CYS A 529 3.74 -56.03 -10.47
N ARG A 530 4.63 -55.55 -9.57
CA ARG A 530 4.89 -54.19 -9.05
C ARG A 530 3.80 -53.40 -8.34
#